data_AF-A0A3E1Y6K5-F1
#
_entry.id   AF-A0A3E1Y6K5-F1
#
_cell.length_a   1.000
_cell.length_b   1.000
_cell.length_c   1.000
_cell.angle_alpha   90.00
_cell.angle_beta   90.00
_cell.angle_gamma   90.00
#
_symmetry.space_group_name_H-M   'P 1'
#
loop_
_entity.id
_entity.type
_entity.pdbx_description
1 polymer ?
#
loop_
_entity_poly.entity_id
_entity_poly.type
_entity_poly.pdbx_seq_one_letter_code
_entity_poly.pdbx_strand_id
1 'polypeptide(L)'
;MPKLFHKCWSVIKNIYLNAEKMVIGNVIQRTDNLYEQAKIKLLFDYAFFYIIILSCLQIVNIIAQNLVNLIVIPFMISMLIAGLMLIHKGVASNKVGSFISLATLITPMFSSLFNEQDLSPKYTMIWVMSILLCYITVNLRTALIWSGILCAYLGVVAYLKVNQLQIFVSPGYSPGFQYLANPIVAGMYLLFLIRALGQYYRNVIRMQHWNMMEQQKQQLTLVNQHLTKQFILVKGFSKSGRTAFSNGELELLDTCFSEIEKQCKTAIDYLNDPKVRL
;
A
#
# COMPACT_ATOMS: atom_id res chain seq x y z
N MET A 1 21.03 6.57 28.28
CA MET A 1 19.78 6.79 27.54
C MET A 1 19.66 6.12 26.16
N PRO A 2 20.72 5.84 25.34
CA PRO A 2 20.53 5.22 24.01
C PRO A 2 20.07 3.76 24.06
N LYS A 3 20.42 3.00 25.12
CA LYS A 3 19.99 1.60 25.29
C LYS A 3 18.48 1.44 25.52
N LEU A 4 17.82 2.42 26.16
CA LEU A 4 16.36 2.42 26.37
C LEU A 4 15.61 2.74 25.07
N PHE A 5 16.08 3.72 24.30
CA PHE A 5 15.56 4.01 22.96
C PHE A 5 15.71 2.81 22.03
N HIS A 6 16.87 2.15 22.05
CA HIS A 6 17.10 0.96 21.20
C HIS A 6 16.20 -0.22 21.60
N LYS A 7 15.96 -0.43 22.91
CA LYS A 7 15.01 -1.45 23.39
C LYS A 7 13.57 -1.13 23.00
N CYS A 8 13.13 0.12 23.19
CA CYS A 8 11.77 0.56 22.82
C CYS A 8 11.54 0.44 21.30
N TRP A 9 12.52 0.86 20.51
CA TRP A 9 12.51 0.72 19.05
C TRP A 9 12.41 -0.76 18.61
N SER A 10 13.18 -1.64 19.27
CA SER A 10 13.13 -3.08 18.99
C SER A 10 11.74 -3.66 19.28
N VAL A 11 11.10 -3.26 20.38
CA VAL A 11 9.74 -3.70 20.72
C VAL A 11 8.72 -3.21 19.69
N ILE A 12 8.76 -1.92 19.32
CA ILE A 12 7.85 -1.35 18.32
C ILE A 12 8.02 -2.07 16.97
N LYS A 13 9.28 -2.28 16.56
CA LYS A 13 9.61 -3.00 15.32
C LYS A 13 9.06 -4.43 15.35
N ASN A 14 9.21 -5.15 16.47
CA ASN A 14 8.71 -6.51 16.62
C ASN A 14 7.17 -6.57 16.59
N ILE A 15 6.48 -5.63 17.23
CA ILE A 15 5.01 -5.54 17.19
C ILE A 15 4.55 -5.32 15.75
N TYR A 16 5.17 -4.37 15.04
CA TYR A 16 4.85 -4.09 13.64
C TYR A 16 5.08 -5.32 12.74
N LEU A 17 6.26 -5.96 12.82
CA LEU A 17 6.58 -7.13 11.99
C LEU A 17 5.69 -8.33 12.28
N ASN A 18 5.35 -8.56 13.55
CA ASN A 18 4.43 -9.63 13.93
C ASN A 18 3.00 -9.36 13.43
N ALA A 19 2.53 -8.11 13.56
CA ALA A 19 1.23 -7.70 13.05
C ALA A 19 1.18 -7.79 11.51
N GLU A 20 2.22 -7.34 10.80
CA GLU A 20 2.32 -7.42 9.34
C GLU A 20 2.27 -8.88 8.87
N LYS A 21 3.07 -9.76 9.52
CA LYS A 21 3.10 -11.19 9.20
C LYS A 21 1.75 -11.87 9.49
N MET A 22 1.10 -11.52 10.58
CA MET A 22 -0.19 -12.10 10.97
C MET A 22 -1.31 -11.67 10.03
N VAL A 23 -1.41 -10.37 9.71
CA VAL A 23 -2.52 -9.83 8.93
C VAL A 23 -2.32 -10.07 7.44
N ILE A 24 -1.13 -9.78 6.92
CA ILE A 24 -0.89 -9.76 5.46
C ILE A 24 -0.06 -10.95 4.97
N GLY A 25 0.73 -11.60 5.83
CA GLY A 25 1.72 -12.61 5.41
C GLY A 25 1.18 -13.67 4.44
N ASN A 26 0.02 -14.26 4.75
CA ASN A 26 -0.62 -15.27 3.90
C ASN A 26 -1.22 -14.70 2.60
N VAL A 27 -1.61 -13.43 2.59
CA VAL A 27 -2.33 -12.79 1.48
C VAL A 27 -1.35 -12.25 0.45
N ILE A 28 -0.23 -11.67 0.87
CA ILE A 28 0.85 -11.25 -0.03
C ILE A 28 1.42 -12.46 -0.78
N GLN A 29 1.65 -13.59 -0.10
CA GLN A 29 2.17 -14.81 -0.72
C GLN A 29 1.24 -15.40 -1.79
N ARG A 30 -0.08 -15.14 -1.70
CA ARG A 30 -1.09 -15.63 -2.66
C ARG A 30 -1.39 -14.64 -3.79
N THR A 31 -0.88 -13.42 -3.71
CA THR A 31 -1.22 -12.35 -4.67
C THR A 31 -0.06 -12.16 -5.63
N ASP A 32 -0.20 -12.57 -6.90
CA ASP A 32 0.87 -12.46 -7.89
C ASP A 32 1.12 -11.01 -8.36
N ASN A 33 0.11 -10.14 -8.21
CA ASN A 33 0.20 -8.76 -8.68
C ASN A 33 0.82 -7.83 -7.61
N LEU A 34 2.03 -7.35 -7.90
CA LEU A 34 2.77 -6.37 -7.10
C LEU A 34 1.98 -5.10 -6.78
N TYR A 35 1.14 -4.63 -7.71
CA TYR A 35 0.30 -3.44 -7.49
C TYR A 35 -0.74 -3.68 -6.40
N GLU A 36 -1.34 -4.87 -6.38
CA GLU A 36 -2.31 -5.27 -5.36
C GLU A 36 -1.62 -5.53 -4.02
N GLN A 37 -0.44 -6.14 -4.01
CA GLN A 37 0.38 -6.27 -2.80
C GLN A 37 0.70 -4.90 -2.18
N ALA A 38 1.09 -3.91 -2.99
CA ALA A 38 1.39 -2.55 -2.53
C ALA A 38 0.16 -1.86 -1.91
N LYS A 39 -1.03 -2.02 -2.52
CA LYS A 39 -2.28 -1.50 -1.94
C LYS A 39 -2.61 -2.15 -0.60
N ILE A 40 -2.47 -3.47 -0.49
CA ILE A 40 -2.76 -4.20 0.74
C ILE A 40 -1.81 -3.75 1.84
N LYS A 41 -0.52 -3.58 1.52
CA LYS A 41 0.47 -3.05 2.47
C LYS A 41 0.13 -1.62 2.91
N LEU A 42 -0.22 -0.74 1.98
CA LEU A 42 -0.65 0.62 2.30
C LEU A 42 -1.88 0.64 3.23
N LEU A 43 -2.87 -0.22 2.98
CA LEU A 43 -4.07 -0.31 3.83
C LEU A 43 -3.74 -0.80 5.24
N PHE A 44 -2.84 -1.78 5.36
CA PHE A 44 -2.37 -2.23 6.66
C PHE A 44 -1.60 -1.13 7.39
N ASP A 45 -0.62 -0.50 6.74
CA ASP A 45 0.19 0.56 7.36
C ASP A 45 -0.71 1.69 7.84
N TYR A 46 -1.63 2.15 6.99
CA TYR A 46 -2.60 3.18 7.34
C TYR A 46 -3.42 2.78 8.58
N ALA A 47 -4.06 1.61 8.56
CA ALA A 47 -4.91 1.18 9.67
C ALA A 47 -4.11 0.95 10.96
N PHE A 48 -2.93 0.33 10.87
CA PHE A 48 -2.07 0.05 12.02
C PHE A 48 -1.58 1.33 12.70
N PHE A 49 -0.97 2.26 11.94
CA PHE A 49 -0.50 3.52 12.51
C PHE A 49 -1.65 4.39 12.99
N TYR A 50 -2.78 4.38 12.30
CA TYR A 50 -3.93 5.16 12.73
C TYR A 50 -4.57 4.61 14.02
N ILE A 51 -4.64 3.28 14.20
CA ILE A 51 -5.03 2.66 15.47
C ILE A 51 -4.09 3.07 16.60
N ILE A 52 -2.78 3.10 16.38
CA ILE A 52 -1.82 3.56 17.40
C ILE A 52 -2.08 5.01 17.78
N ILE A 53 -2.22 5.92 16.80
CA ILE A 53 -2.49 7.34 17.04
C ILE A 53 -3.80 7.51 17.81
N LEU A 54 -4.86 6.83 17.38
CA LEU A 54 -6.17 6.85 18.05
C LEU A 54 -6.10 6.30 19.48
N SER A 55 -5.29 5.27 19.72
CA SER A 55 -5.09 4.71 21.06
C SER A 55 -4.39 5.69 21.99
N CYS A 56 -3.36 6.40 21.51
CA CYS A 56 -2.71 7.47 22.26
C CYS A 56 -3.69 8.63 22.55
N LEU A 57 -4.49 9.03 21.55
CA LEU A 57 -5.52 10.05 21.72
C LEU A 57 -6.60 9.63 22.72
N GLN A 58 -6.96 8.34 22.75
CA GLN A 58 -7.95 7.84 23.71
C GLN A 58 -7.48 8.03 25.15
N ILE A 59 -6.19 7.77 25.44
CA ILE A 59 -5.61 8.00 26.78
C ILE A 59 -5.76 9.48 27.18
N VAL A 60 -5.48 10.40 26.26
CA VAL A 60 -5.65 11.84 26.51
C VAL A 60 -7.12 12.21 26.74
N ASN A 61 -8.05 11.64 25.95
CA ASN A 61 -9.49 11.93 26.10
C ASN A 61 -10.08 11.34 27.39
N ILE A 62 -9.52 10.25 27.94
CA ILE A 62 -9.89 9.73 29.26
C ILE A 62 -9.57 10.77 30.34
N ILE A 63 -8.40 11.40 30.28
CA ILE A 63 -7.99 12.45 31.21
C ILE A 63 -8.86 13.71 31.04
N ALA A 64 -9.14 14.09 29.78
CA ALA A 64 -9.92 15.29 29.45
C ALA A 64 -11.44 15.11 29.61
N GLN A 65 -11.93 13.91 29.96
CA GLN A 65 -13.35 13.56 30.14
C GLN A 65 -14.28 13.97 28.98
N ASN A 66 -13.78 13.97 27.74
CA ASN A 66 -14.61 14.26 26.57
C ASN A 66 -15.45 13.02 26.22
N LEU A 67 -16.70 13.00 26.68
CA LEU A 67 -17.63 11.86 26.54
C LEU A 67 -17.88 11.47 25.07
N VAL A 68 -17.94 12.44 24.15
CA VAL A 68 -18.16 12.17 22.72
C VAL A 68 -16.97 11.42 22.13
N ASN A 69 -15.76 11.93 22.33
CA ASN A 69 -14.55 11.30 21.79
C ASN A 69 -14.28 9.94 22.44
N LEU A 70 -14.67 9.76 23.71
CA LEU A 70 -14.56 8.49 24.43
C LEU A 70 -15.36 7.36 23.79
N ILE A 71 -16.47 7.66 23.09
CA ILE A 71 -17.29 6.68 22.36
C ILE A 71 -16.84 6.55 20.90
N VAL A 72 -16.59 7.69 20.24
CA VAL A 72 -16.29 7.74 18.81
C VAL A 72 -14.93 7.11 18.47
N ILE A 73 -13.91 7.33 19.29
CA ILE A 73 -12.55 6.82 19.03
C ILE A 73 -12.50 5.28 19.12
N PRO A 74 -13.03 4.60 20.17
CA PRO A 74 -13.10 3.14 20.20
C PRO A 74 -13.92 2.55 19.05
N PHE A 75 -15.03 3.20 18.67
CA PHE A 75 -15.80 2.81 17.51
C PHE A 75 -14.94 2.85 16.24
N MET A 76 -14.19 3.93 16.03
CA MET A 76 -13.27 4.06 14.90
C MET A 76 -12.19 2.97 14.90
N ILE A 77 -11.57 2.71 16.05
CA ILE A 77 -10.57 1.65 16.21
C ILE A 77 -11.18 0.29 15.83
N SER A 78 -12.40 0.00 16.30
CA SER A 78 -13.09 -1.26 15.99
C SER A 78 -13.32 -1.45 14.49
N MET A 79 -13.69 -0.37 13.78
CA MET A 79 -13.89 -0.40 12.33
C MET A 79 -12.56 -0.63 11.58
N LEU A 80 -11.46 -0.01 12.03
CA LEU A 80 -10.14 -0.25 11.43
C LEU A 80 -9.66 -1.69 11.66
N ILE A 81 -9.87 -2.24 12.86
CA ILE A 81 -9.57 -3.64 13.18
C ILE A 81 -10.41 -4.57 12.29
N ALA A 82 -11.70 -4.30 12.12
CA ALA A 82 -12.55 -5.07 11.20
C ALA A 82 -12.01 -5.01 9.76
N GLY A 83 -11.52 -3.84 9.32
CA GLY A 83 -10.84 -3.69 8.04
C GLY A 83 -9.59 -4.57 7.92
N LEU A 84 -8.74 -4.61 8.94
CA LEU A 84 -7.57 -5.50 9.00
C LEU A 84 -7.96 -6.99 8.96
N MET A 85 -9.04 -7.37 9.65
CA MET A 85 -9.57 -8.74 9.60
C MET A 85 -10.08 -9.11 8.19
N LEU A 86 -10.68 -8.17 7.45
CA LEU A 86 -11.09 -8.40 6.07
C LEU A 86 -9.87 -8.61 5.15
N ILE A 87 -8.78 -7.86 5.37
CA ILE A 87 -7.50 -8.10 4.68
C ILE A 87 -7.03 -9.51 4.97
N HIS A 88 -6.97 -9.91 6.24
CA HIS A 88 -6.51 -11.24 6.65
C HIS A 88 -7.32 -12.38 6.00
N LYS A 89 -8.63 -12.18 5.79
CA LYS A 89 -9.49 -13.13 5.07
C LYS A 89 -9.28 -13.17 3.55
N GLY A 90 -8.39 -12.33 3.01
CA GLY A 90 -8.11 -12.25 1.57
C GLY A 90 -9.19 -11.50 0.77
N VAL A 91 -9.97 -10.63 1.41
CA VAL A 91 -10.94 -9.79 0.69
C VAL A 91 -10.18 -8.81 -0.22
N ALA A 92 -10.70 -8.61 -1.44
CA ALA A 92 -10.09 -7.71 -2.42
C ALA A 92 -9.79 -6.31 -1.85
N SER A 93 -8.58 -5.80 -2.14
CA SER A 93 -8.07 -4.52 -1.63
C SER A 93 -9.03 -3.35 -1.88
N ASN A 94 -9.70 -3.33 -3.04
CA ASN A 94 -10.68 -2.31 -3.40
C ASN A 94 -11.87 -2.26 -2.43
N LYS A 95 -12.36 -3.42 -1.96
CA LYS A 95 -13.51 -3.49 -1.04
C LYS A 95 -13.11 -3.04 0.36
N VAL A 96 -11.96 -3.53 0.83
CA VAL A 96 -11.40 -3.14 2.13
C VAL A 96 -11.06 -1.65 2.15
N GLY A 97 -10.41 -1.14 1.11
CA GLY A 97 -10.06 0.28 0.99
C GLY A 97 -11.28 1.18 0.96
N SER A 98 -12.35 0.78 0.25
CA SER A 98 -13.62 1.50 0.31
C SER A 98 -14.18 1.52 1.73
N PHE A 99 -14.20 0.39 2.43
CA PHE A 99 -14.70 0.30 3.81
C PHE A 99 -13.90 1.16 4.80
N ILE A 100 -12.57 1.07 4.78
CA ILE A 100 -11.69 1.86 5.64
C ILE A 100 -11.81 3.36 5.32
N SER A 101 -11.86 3.73 4.03
CA SER A 101 -12.07 5.12 3.62
C SER A 101 -13.41 5.66 4.10
N LEU A 102 -14.49 4.88 3.99
CA LEU A 102 -15.81 5.29 4.44
C LEU A 102 -15.86 5.45 5.96
N ALA A 103 -15.31 4.50 6.72
CA ALA A 103 -15.22 4.60 8.17
C ALA A 103 -14.44 5.85 8.61
N THR A 104 -13.31 6.13 7.95
CA THR A 104 -12.45 7.31 8.22
C THR A 104 -13.05 8.63 7.75
N LEU A 105 -14.02 8.61 6.84
CA LEU A 105 -14.74 9.81 6.40
C LEU A 105 -15.92 10.13 7.33
N ILE A 106 -16.75 9.13 7.60
CA ILE A 106 -18.04 9.28 8.28
C ILE A 106 -17.85 9.47 9.78
N THR A 107 -16.92 8.73 10.41
CA THR A 107 -16.74 8.80 11.86
C THR A 107 -16.34 10.20 12.35
N PRO A 108 -15.40 10.92 11.69
CA PRO A 108 -15.13 12.31 12.03
C PRO A 108 -16.26 13.28 11.68
N MET A 109 -17.10 13.00 10.67
CA MET A 109 -18.30 13.80 10.40
C MET A 109 -19.28 13.73 11.58
N PHE A 110 -19.57 12.52 12.08
CA PHE A 110 -20.38 12.37 13.29
C PHE A 110 -19.72 13.03 14.50
N SER A 111 -18.41 12.84 14.69
CA SER A 111 -17.65 13.49 15.76
C SER A 111 -17.75 15.01 15.72
N SER A 112 -17.71 15.60 14.52
CA SER A 112 -17.85 17.04 14.29
C SER A 112 -19.27 17.49 14.60
N LEU A 113 -20.31 16.77 14.16
CA LEU A 113 -21.71 17.06 14.48
C LEU A 113 -22.00 17.08 15.99
N PHE A 114 -21.47 16.10 16.74
CA PHE A 114 -21.66 16.03 18.20
C PHE A 114 -20.78 17.01 18.99
N ASN A 115 -19.74 17.59 18.37
CA ASN A 115 -18.90 18.64 18.96
C ASN A 115 -19.14 19.99 18.27
N GLU A 116 -20.38 20.50 18.34
CA GLU A 116 -20.74 21.87 17.89
C GLU A 116 -20.35 22.21 16.43
N GLN A 117 -20.33 21.19 15.57
CA GLN A 117 -19.95 21.33 14.16
C GLN A 117 -18.55 21.94 14.01
N ASP A 118 -17.60 21.46 14.81
CA ASP A 118 -16.21 21.88 14.73
C ASP A 118 -15.63 21.51 13.35
N LEU A 119 -15.17 22.54 12.64
CA LEU A 119 -14.52 22.46 11.32
C LEU A 119 -13.00 22.71 11.43
N SER A 120 -12.44 22.55 12.63
CA SER A 120 -11.03 22.77 12.88
C SER A 120 -10.15 21.89 11.95
N PRO A 121 -8.89 22.32 11.71
CA PRO A 121 -7.94 21.56 10.90
C PRO A 121 -7.76 20.09 11.33
N LYS A 122 -8.09 19.77 12.58
CA LYS A 122 -8.11 18.41 13.15
C LYS A 122 -8.94 17.44 12.31
N TYR A 123 -10.15 17.83 11.90
CA TYR A 123 -11.05 16.95 11.13
C TYR A 123 -10.77 17.01 9.63
N THR A 124 -10.40 18.19 9.14
CA THR A 124 -10.06 18.42 7.72
C THR A 124 -8.93 17.50 7.24
N MET A 125 -7.87 17.34 8.02
CA MET A 125 -6.77 16.44 7.66
C MET A 125 -7.22 14.99 7.56
N ILE A 126 -8.10 14.54 8.45
CA ILE A 126 -8.61 13.16 8.45
C ILE A 126 -9.46 12.92 7.19
N TRP A 127 -10.32 13.87 6.82
CA TRP A 127 -11.13 13.79 5.61
C TRP A 127 -10.29 13.75 4.33
N VAL A 128 -9.27 14.60 4.25
CA VAL A 128 -8.33 14.62 3.11
C VAL A 128 -7.62 13.27 2.98
N MET A 129 -7.11 12.73 4.09
CA MET A 129 -6.40 11.44 4.09
C MET A 129 -7.31 10.27 3.70
N SER A 130 -8.58 10.29 4.14
CA SER A 130 -9.58 9.30 3.75
C SER A 130 -9.85 9.30 2.24
N ILE A 131 -10.02 10.48 1.64
CA ILE A 131 -10.28 10.63 0.21
C ILE A 131 -9.04 10.19 -0.61
N LEU A 132 -7.84 10.55 -0.17
CA LEU A 132 -6.60 10.14 -0.82
C LEU A 132 -6.40 8.61 -0.74
N LEU A 133 -6.68 8.02 0.42
CA LEU A 133 -6.62 6.57 0.60
C LEU A 133 -7.61 5.85 -0.34
N CYS A 134 -8.83 6.37 -0.47
CA CYS A 134 -9.83 5.83 -1.41
C CYS A 134 -9.33 5.91 -2.87
N TYR A 135 -8.76 7.04 -3.27
CA TYR A 135 -8.25 7.23 -4.63
C TYR A 135 -7.13 6.23 -4.98
N ILE A 136 -6.21 6.00 -4.04
CA ILE A 136 -5.08 5.09 -4.26
C ILE A 136 -5.55 3.63 -4.29
N THR A 137 -6.42 3.25 -3.37
CA THR A 137 -6.78 1.83 -3.14
C THR A 137 -7.93 1.36 -4.03
N VAL A 138 -8.91 2.21 -4.32
CA VAL A 138 -10.13 1.86 -5.07
C VAL A 138 -10.07 2.43 -6.50
N ASN A 139 -10.55 3.65 -6.71
CA ASN A 139 -10.60 4.32 -8.01
C ASN A 139 -10.90 5.82 -7.85
N LEU A 140 -10.78 6.56 -8.97
CA LEU A 140 -11.12 7.99 -9.01
C LEU A 140 -12.60 8.25 -8.76
N ARG A 141 -13.49 7.43 -9.32
CA ARG A 141 -14.94 7.64 -9.25
C ARG A 141 -15.43 7.63 -7.80
N THR A 142 -15.04 6.65 -7.01
CA THR A 142 -15.42 6.53 -5.60
C THR A 142 -14.79 7.65 -4.77
N ALA A 143 -13.55 8.07 -5.05
CA ALA A 143 -12.93 9.21 -4.38
C ALA A 143 -13.68 10.53 -4.65
N LEU A 144 -14.15 10.74 -5.90
CA LEU A 144 -15.00 11.89 -6.24
C LEU A 144 -16.36 11.84 -5.54
N ILE A 145 -16.96 10.66 -5.41
CA ILE A 145 -18.21 10.48 -4.65
C ILE A 145 -18.00 10.85 -3.18
N TRP A 146 -16.92 10.37 -2.55
CA TRP A 146 -16.59 10.75 -1.16
C TRP A 146 -16.30 12.23 -0.98
N SER A 147 -15.59 12.84 -1.95
CA SER A 147 -15.36 14.28 -1.97
C SER A 147 -16.66 15.07 -2.11
N GLY A 148 -17.59 14.62 -2.96
CA GLY A 148 -18.92 15.21 -3.09
C GLY A 148 -19.74 15.12 -1.81
N ILE A 149 -19.74 13.96 -1.14
CA ILE A 149 -20.41 13.76 0.15
C ILE A 149 -19.82 14.70 1.21
N LEU A 150 -18.49 14.84 1.25
CA LEU A 150 -17.84 15.79 2.16
C LEU A 150 -18.22 17.24 1.84
N CYS A 151 -18.23 17.65 0.58
CA CYS A 151 -18.63 19.01 0.20
C CYS A 151 -20.09 19.29 0.58
N ALA A 152 -20.99 18.32 0.37
CA ALA A 152 -22.38 18.41 0.79
C ALA A 152 -22.50 18.57 2.31
N TYR A 153 -21.77 17.75 3.09
CA TYR A 153 -21.70 17.88 4.55
C TYR A 153 -21.23 19.27 4.98
N LEU A 154 -20.14 19.78 4.40
CA LEU A 154 -19.61 21.12 4.70
C LEU A 154 -20.62 22.22 4.34
N GLY A 155 -21.33 22.08 3.23
CA GLY A 155 -22.39 23.00 2.83
C GLY A 155 -23.57 23.01 3.82
N VAL A 156 -23.99 21.85 4.31
CA VAL A 156 -25.03 21.73 5.35
C VAL A 156 -24.57 22.36 6.66
N VAL A 157 -23.35 22.08 7.11
CA VAL A 157 -22.79 22.69 8.32
C VAL A 157 -22.72 24.22 8.17
N ALA A 158 -22.24 24.72 7.02
CA ALA A 158 -22.19 26.15 6.75
C ALA A 158 -23.60 26.78 6.79
N TYR A 159 -24.59 26.14 6.18
CA TYR A 159 -25.98 26.60 6.19
C TYR A 159 -26.57 26.66 7.62
N LEU A 160 -26.35 25.63 8.43
CA LEU A 160 -26.80 25.59 9.82
C LEU A 160 -26.15 26.69 10.66
N LYS A 161 -24.84 26.93 10.46
CA LYS A 161 -24.07 27.98 11.15
C LYS A 161 -24.50 29.39 10.79
N VAL A 162 -24.89 29.65 9.54
CA VAL A 162 -25.41 30.95 9.10
C VAL A 162 -26.76 31.27 9.73
N ASN A 163 -27.60 30.26 9.97
CA ASN A 163 -28.99 30.46 10.38
C ASN A 163 -29.25 30.40 11.90
N GLN A 164 -28.27 30.01 12.76
CA GLN A 164 -28.57 29.77 14.19
C GLN A 164 -27.59 30.17 15.31
N LEU A 165 -26.44 30.86 15.16
CA LEU A 165 -25.74 31.61 16.26
C LEU A 165 -24.37 32.19 15.84
N GLN A 166 -23.93 33.27 16.52
CA GLN A 166 -22.66 33.98 16.28
C GLN A 166 -21.45 33.04 16.39
N ILE A 167 -20.65 32.97 15.31
CA ILE A 167 -19.37 32.27 15.30
C ILE A 167 -18.27 33.29 15.09
N PHE A 168 -17.18 33.12 15.83
CA PHE A 168 -15.96 33.91 15.72
C PHE A 168 -15.45 33.87 14.27
N VAL A 169 -15.69 34.96 13.54
CA VAL A 169 -15.07 35.20 12.25
C VAL A 169 -13.60 35.46 12.53
N SER A 170 -12.69 34.68 11.94
CA SER A 170 -11.28 35.02 11.98
C SER A 170 -11.13 36.42 11.35
N PRO A 171 -10.58 37.41 12.08
CA PRO A 171 -10.57 38.79 11.61
C PRO A 171 -9.82 38.86 10.26
N GLY A 172 -10.55 39.22 9.21
CA GLY A 172 -10.03 39.30 7.84
C GLY A 172 -10.84 38.56 6.77
N TYR A 173 -11.81 37.70 7.13
CA TYR A 173 -12.65 36.99 6.16
C TYR A 173 -14.10 37.46 6.17
N SER A 174 -14.69 37.63 4.98
CA SER A 174 -16.12 37.95 4.87
C SER A 174 -16.98 36.70 5.10
N PRO A 175 -18.19 36.83 5.67
CA PRO A 175 -19.12 35.71 5.85
C PRO A 175 -19.38 34.97 4.52
N GLY A 176 -19.54 35.71 3.41
CA GLY A 176 -19.75 35.11 2.08
C GLY A 176 -18.59 34.20 1.63
N PHE A 177 -17.34 34.60 1.93
CA PHE A 177 -16.17 33.78 1.63
C PHE A 177 -16.11 32.53 2.52
N GLN A 178 -16.45 32.67 3.81
CA GLN A 178 -16.34 31.58 4.79
C GLN A 178 -17.39 30.49 4.60
N TYR A 179 -18.60 30.83 4.12
CA TYR A 179 -19.71 29.89 4.01
C TYR A 179 -19.99 29.41 2.58
N LEU A 180 -19.78 30.25 1.57
CA LEU A 180 -20.12 29.94 0.18
C LEU A 180 -18.88 29.55 -0.63
N ALA A 181 -17.77 30.29 -0.45
CA ALA A 181 -16.53 29.99 -1.16
C ALA A 181 -15.76 28.83 -0.51
N ASN A 182 -15.80 28.67 0.81
CA ASN A 182 -14.96 27.71 1.52
C ASN A 182 -15.22 26.23 1.16
N PRO A 183 -16.47 25.73 1.03
CA PRO A 183 -16.72 24.37 0.55
C PRO A 183 -16.25 24.16 -0.89
N ILE A 184 -16.41 25.18 -1.74
CA ILE A 184 -15.98 25.15 -3.15
C ILE A 184 -14.44 25.12 -3.24
N VAL A 185 -13.78 26.01 -2.50
CA VAL A 185 -12.31 26.10 -2.42
C VAL A 185 -11.73 24.83 -1.81
N ALA A 186 -12.33 24.29 -0.75
CA ALA A 186 -11.95 23.00 -0.16
C ALA A 186 -12.10 21.85 -1.18
N GLY A 187 -13.19 21.83 -1.95
CA GLY A 187 -13.38 20.88 -3.05
C GLY A 187 -12.27 21.01 -4.11
N MET A 188 -11.90 22.23 -4.50
CA MET A 188 -10.80 22.46 -5.44
C MET A 188 -9.45 22.01 -4.89
N TYR A 189 -9.14 22.29 -3.63
CA TYR A 189 -7.93 21.81 -2.98
C TYR A 189 -7.90 20.28 -2.85
N LEU A 190 -9.04 19.64 -2.57
CA LEU A 190 -9.16 18.18 -2.56
C LEU A 190 -8.89 17.59 -3.94
N LEU A 191 -9.46 18.17 -5.00
CA LEU A 191 -9.18 17.76 -6.39
C LEU A 191 -7.70 17.94 -6.75
N PHE A 192 -7.11 19.06 -6.34
CA PHE A 192 -5.69 19.31 -6.51
C PHE A 192 -4.83 18.27 -5.78
N LEU A 193 -5.14 17.93 -4.53
CA LEU A 193 -4.41 16.93 -3.76
C LEU A 193 -4.57 15.52 -4.33
N ILE A 194 -5.78 15.14 -4.76
CA ILE A 194 -6.04 13.88 -5.47
C ILE A 194 -5.18 13.81 -6.73
N ARG A 195 -5.11 14.90 -7.51
CA ARG A 195 -4.37 14.93 -8.77
C ARG A 195 -2.86 15.01 -8.57
N ALA A 196 -2.37 15.80 -7.62
CA ALA A 196 -0.94 15.95 -7.36
C ALA A 196 -0.36 14.73 -6.64
N LEU A 197 -0.87 14.40 -5.46
CA LEU A 197 -0.31 13.34 -4.61
C LEU A 197 -0.77 11.96 -5.04
N GLY A 198 -2.06 11.82 -5.37
CA GLY A 198 -2.62 10.55 -5.78
C GLY A 198 -2.01 10.06 -7.10
N GLN A 199 -1.88 10.94 -8.10
CA GLN A 199 -1.29 10.57 -9.38
C GLN A 199 0.21 10.29 -9.24
N TYR A 200 0.93 11.07 -8.43
CA TYR A 200 2.32 10.79 -8.12
C TYR A 200 2.51 9.39 -7.54
N TYR A 201 1.73 9.03 -6.52
CA TYR A 201 1.84 7.72 -5.87
C TYR A 201 1.53 6.57 -6.85
N ARG A 202 0.48 6.70 -7.67
CA ARG A 202 0.16 5.72 -8.73
C ARG A 202 1.28 5.60 -9.76
N ASN A 203 1.89 6.71 -10.14
CA ASN A 203 3.00 6.73 -11.11
C ASN A 203 4.26 6.08 -10.52
N VAL A 204 4.57 6.32 -9.26
CA VAL A 204 5.73 5.69 -8.58
C VAL A 204 5.54 4.18 -8.50
N ILE A 205 4.36 3.69 -8.09
CA ILE A 205 4.13 2.24 -8.04
C ILE A 205 4.21 1.64 -9.46
N ARG A 206 3.62 2.32 -10.45
CA ARG A 206 3.72 1.88 -11.84
C ARG A 206 5.19 1.80 -12.28
N MET A 207 5.99 2.84 -12.05
CA MET A 207 7.40 2.86 -12.41
C MET A 207 8.19 1.73 -11.72
N GLN A 208 7.94 1.47 -10.45
CA GLN A 208 8.56 0.36 -9.73
C GLN A 208 8.19 -1.00 -10.35
N HIS A 209 6.94 -1.17 -10.77
CA HIS A 209 6.48 -2.38 -11.45
C HIS A 209 7.19 -2.59 -12.80
N TRP A 210 7.33 -1.52 -13.60
CA TRP A 210 8.07 -1.57 -14.86
C TRP A 210 9.54 -1.93 -14.64
N ASN A 211 10.21 -1.29 -13.67
CA ASN A 211 11.61 -1.58 -13.35
C ASN A 211 11.82 -3.03 -12.92
N MET A 212 10.90 -3.61 -12.13
CA MET A 212 10.97 -5.02 -11.73
C MET A 212 10.76 -5.96 -12.92
N MET A 213 9.78 -5.69 -13.79
CA MET A 213 9.57 -6.48 -15.00
C MET A 213 10.78 -6.44 -15.94
N GLU A 214 11.42 -5.28 -16.07
CA GLU A 214 12.66 -5.15 -16.85
C GLU A 214 13.81 -5.96 -16.22
N GLN A 215 13.98 -5.91 -14.90
CA GLN A 215 14.98 -6.71 -14.19
C GLN A 215 14.74 -8.22 -14.37
N GLN A 216 13.50 -8.69 -14.21
CA GLN A 216 13.13 -10.08 -14.45
C GLN A 216 13.40 -10.50 -15.90
N LYS A 217 13.09 -9.64 -16.88
CA LYS A 217 13.38 -9.90 -18.30
C LYS A 217 14.88 -9.95 -18.59
N GLN A 218 15.66 -9.07 -17.97
CA GLN A 218 17.13 -9.07 -18.07
C GLN A 218 17.71 -10.36 -17.48
N GLN A 219 17.26 -10.77 -16.29
CA GLN A 219 17.67 -12.03 -15.67
C GLN A 219 17.31 -13.23 -16.54
N LEU A 220 16.08 -13.30 -17.06
CA LEU A 220 15.65 -14.35 -17.97
C LEU A 220 16.51 -14.40 -19.24
N THR A 221 16.88 -13.24 -19.77
CA THR A 221 17.75 -13.13 -20.96
C THR A 221 19.15 -13.65 -20.66
N LEU A 222 19.73 -13.30 -19.51
CA LEU A 222 21.04 -13.81 -19.08
C LEU A 222 21.03 -15.33 -18.90
N VAL A 223 19.98 -15.87 -18.25
CA VAL A 223 19.80 -17.31 -18.08
C VAL A 223 19.69 -18.01 -19.44
N ASN A 224 18.88 -17.48 -20.35
CA ASN A 224 18.72 -18.03 -21.68
C ASN A 224 20.03 -17.99 -22.49
N GLN A 225 20.80 -16.90 -22.40
CA GLN A 225 22.12 -16.81 -23.03
C GLN A 225 23.10 -17.85 -22.46
N HIS A 226 23.12 -18.06 -21.14
CA HIS A 226 24.00 -19.03 -20.50
C HIS A 226 23.64 -20.47 -20.92
N LEU A 227 22.36 -20.81 -20.89
CA LEU A 227 21.86 -22.12 -21.32
C LEU A 227 22.09 -22.34 -22.82
N THR A 228 21.90 -21.32 -23.65
CA THR A 228 22.15 -21.41 -25.10
C THR A 228 23.62 -21.68 -25.38
N LYS A 229 24.55 -21.02 -24.66
CA LYS A 229 25.99 -21.30 -24.79
C LYS A 229 26.32 -22.74 -24.44
N GLN A 230 25.80 -23.25 -23.32
CA GLN A 230 26.00 -24.64 -22.91
C GLN A 230 25.38 -25.63 -23.91
N PHE A 231 24.20 -25.34 -24.44
CA PHE A 231 23.56 -26.17 -25.46
C PHE A 231 24.36 -26.23 -26.78
N ILE A 232 24.89 -25.09 -27.24
CA ILE A 232 25.75 -25.05 -28.44
C ILE A 232 27.02 -25.87 -28.22
N LEU A 233 27.64 -25.78 -27.03
CA LEU A 233 28.81 -26.59 -26.67
C LEU A 233 28.48 -28.08 -26.69
N VAL A 234 27.40 -28.50 -26.03
CA VAL A 234 26.93 -29.91 -26.06
C VAL A 234 26.67 -30.39 -27.48
N LYS A 235 26.05 -29.56 -28.34
CA LYS A 235 25.83 -29.88 -29.76
C LYS A 235 27.14 -30.01 -30.54
N GLY A 236 28.14 -29.17 -30.23
CA GLY A 236 29.49 -29.25 -30.78
C GLY A 236 30.19 -30.56 -30.40
N PHE A 237 30.20 -30.91 -29.11
CA PHE A 237 30.75 -32.17 -28.60
C PHE A 237 30.01 -33.38 -29.14
N SER A 238 28.68 -33.32 -29.28
CA SER A 238 27.88 -34.41 -29.87
C SER A 238 28.24 -34.67 -31.34
N LYS A 239 28.45 -33.62 -32.14
CA LYS A 239 28.94 -33.76 -33.52
C LYS A 239 30.35 -34.34 -33.56
N SER A 240 31.25 -33.87 -32.69
CA SER A 240 32.62 -34.37 -32.57
C SER A 240 32.66 -35.84 -32.15
N GLY A 241 31.80 -36.24 -31.22
CA GLY A 241 31.65 -37.64 -30.80
C GLY A 241 31.11 -38.53 -31.93
N ARG A 242 30.17 -38.04 -32.75
CA ARG A 242 29.68 -38.78 -33.92
C ARG A 242 30.78 -39.04 -34.95
N THR A 243 31.67 -38.06 -35.18
CA THR A 243 32.83 -38.24 -36.05
C THR A 243 33.89 -39.18 -35.44
N ALA A 244 34.17 -39.06 -34.15
CA ALA A 244 35.10 -39.95 -33.44
C ALA A 244 34.62 -41.42 -33.45
N PHE A 245 33.31 -41.64 -33.28
CA PHE A 245 32.67 -42.95 -33.42
C PHE A 245 32.85 -43.52 -34.84
N SER A 246 32.67 -42.69 -35.87
CA SER A 246 32.88 -43.11 -37.27
C SER A 246 34.33 -43.44 -37.59
N ASN A 247 35.29 -42.89 -36.84
CA ASN A 247 36.72 -43.09 -37.03
C ASN A 247 37.29 -44.22 -36.13
N GLY A 248 36.48 -44.81 -35.24
CA GLY A 248 36.90 -45.89 -34.33
C GLY A 248 37.69 -45.42 -33.10
N GLU A 249 37.70 -44.11 -32.81
CA GLU A 249 38.46 -43.52 -31.69
C GLU A 249 37.61 -43.52 -30.40
N LEU A 250 37.60 -44.67 -29.71
CA LEU A 250 36.80 -44.88 -28.49
C LEU A 250 37.20 -43.97 -27.31
N GLU A 251 38.48 -43.63 -27.14
CA GLU A 251 38.92 -42.72 -26.06
C GLU A 251 38.40 -41.28 -26.25
N LEU A 252 38.37 -40.80 -27.48
CA LEU A 252 37.85 -39.47 -27.82
C LEU A 252 36.32 -39.40 -27.66
N LEU A 253 35.64 -40.53 -27.88
CA LEU A 253 34.21 -40.68 -27.66
C LEU A 253 33.85 -40.56 -26.17
N ASP A 254 34.53 -41.30 -25.30
CA ASP A 254 34.31 -41.25 -23.84
C ASP A 254 34.62 -39.87 -23.26
N THR A 255 35.68 -39.22 -23.77
CA THR A 255 36.02 -37.85 -23.38
C THR A 255 34.92 -36.85 -23.79
N CYS A 256 34.35 -37.00 -24.99
CA CYS A 256 33.23 -36.16 -25.44
C CYS A 256 31.96 -36.38 -24.61
N PHE A 257 31.63 -37.61 -24.24
CA PHE A 257 30.46 -37.90 -23.40
C PHE A 257 30.63 -37.37 -21.97
N SER A 258 31.82 -37.55 -21.37
CA SER A 258 32.15 -37.01 -20.05
C SER A 258 32.03 -35.48 -20.00
N GLU A 259 32.50 -34.78 -21.04
CA GLU A 259 32.39 -33.32 -21.10
C GLU A 259 30.95 -32.86 -21.36
N ILE A 260 30.15 -33.60 -22.15
CA ILE A 260 28.70 -33.35 -22.28
C ILE A 260 27.99 -33.49 -20.92
N GLU A 261 28.27 -34.55 -20.18
CA GLU A 261 27.69 -34.79 -18.85
C GLU A 261 28.05 -33.64 -17.89
N LYS A 262 29.30 -33.20 -17.91
CA LYS A 262 29.79 -32.08 -17.10
C LYS A 262 29.11 -30.76 -17.46
N GLN A 263 28.92 -30.46 -18.75
CA GLN A 263 28.23 -29.24 -19.18
C GLN A 263 26.73 -29.28 -18.82
N CYS A 264 26.07 -30.43 -18.95
CA CYS A 264 24.70 -30.63 -18.48
C CYS A 264 24.58 -30.48 -16.96
N LYS A 265 25.51 -31.05 -16.19
CA LYS A 265 25.54 -30.91 -14.72
C LYS A 265 25.73 -29.45 -14.30
N THR A 266 26.62 -28.72 -14.96
CA THR A 266 26.83 -27.29 -14.73
C THR A 266 25.58 -26.47 -15.07
N ALA A 267 24.84 -26.83 -16.11
CA ALA A 267 23.56 -26.19 -16.46
C ALA A 267 22.47 -26.43 -15.40
N ILE A 268 22.40 -27.67 -14.89
CA ILE A 268 21.46 -28.06 -13.83
C ILE A 268 21.80 -27.34 -12.53
N ASP A 269 23.08 -27.27 -12.15
CA ASP A 269 23.54 -26.57 -10.95
C ASP A 269 23.26 -25.06 -11.04
N TYR A 270 23.45 -24.47 -12.23
CA TYR A 270 23.11 -23.07 -12.49
C TYR A 270 21.60 -22.78 -12.39
N LEU A 271 20.75 -23.68 -12.90
CA LEU A 271 19.29 -23.58 -12.77
C LEU A 271 18.78 -23.84 -11.34
N ASN A 272 19.54 -24.61 -10.56
CA ASN A 272 19.24 -24.88 -9.15
C ASN A 272 19.80 -23.82 -8.20
N ASP A 273 20.63 -22.88 -8.70
CA ASP A 273 21.14 -21.78 -7.88
C ASP A 273 19.95 -20.93 -7.37
N PRO A 274 19.79 -20.76 -6.04
CA PRO A 274 18.72 -19.95 -5.47
C PRO A 274 18.74 -18.48 -5.94
N LYS A 275 19.85 -17.98 -6.49
CA LYS A 275 19.95 -16.65 -7.10
C LYS A 275 19.28 -16.55 -8.48
N VAL A 276 19.04 -17.69 -9.14
CA VAL A 276 18.43 -17.77 -10.48
C VAL A 276 16.93 -18.09 -10.40
N ARG A 277 16.46 -18.67 -9.28
CA ARG A 277 15.03 -19.00 -9.05
C ARG A 277 14.16 -17.85 -8.48
N LEU A 278 14.70 -16.64 -8.35
CA LEU A 278 13.99 -15.46 -7.83
C LEU A 278 13.21 -14.72 -8.93
#